data_AF-A0A920T7C4-F1
#
_entry.id   AF-A0A920T7C4-F1
#
_cell.length_a   1.000
_cell.length_b   1.000
_cell.length_c   1.000
_cell.angle_alpha   90.00
_cell.angle_beta   90.00
_cell.angle_gamma   90.00
#
_symmetry.space_group_name_H-M   'P 1'
#
loop_
_entity.id
_entity.type
_entity.pdbx_description
1 polymer ?
#
loop_
_entity_poly.entity_id
_entity_poly.type
_entity_poly.pdbx_seq_one_letter_code
_entity_poly.pdbx_strand_id
1 'polypeptide(L)'
;MVRSAGAAAQVMAHDGGFTTVKLPSGEIRQIRQECFATIGEVGNKSHEKIISGKAGRSRWLGKRPTVRGVVMNPVDHPHGGGEGKVFRWKTSSLSLGHAD
;
A
#
# COMPACT_ATOMS: atom_id res chain seq x y z
N MET A 1 1.06 -4.60 15.17
CA MET A 1 1.68 -3.80 14.08
C MET A 1 2.78 -4.66 13.44
N VAL A 2 3.29 -4.33 12.25
CA VAL A 2 4.46 -5.00 11.62
C VAL A 2 4.30 -6.53 11.51
N ARG A 3 3.31 -6.97 10.71
CA ARG A 3 3.00 -8.41 10.52
C ARG A 3 3.30 -8.92 9.11
N SER A 4 3.63 -8.03 8.18
CA SER A 4 3.94 -8.40 6.80
C SER A 4 5.30 -9.07 6.71
N ALA A 5 5.46 -9.96 5.73
CA ALA A 5 6.72 -10.67 5.48
C ALA A 5 7.89 -9.67 5.32
N GLY A 6 9.00 -9.95 6.00
CA GLY A 6 10.19 -9.09 6.00
C GLY A 6 10.07 -7.76 6.76
N ALA A 7 8.94 -7.48 7.42
CA ALA A 7 8.76 -6.23 8.15
C ALA A 7 9.41 -6.29 9.53
N ALA A 8 10.00 -5.16 9.93
CA ALA A 8 10.53 -4.91 11.26
C ALA A 8 10.21 -3.47 11.67
N ALA A 9 10.23 -3.21 12.98
CA ALA A 9 10.15 -1.86 13.54
C ALA A 9 11.31 -1.64 14.51
N GLN A 10 11.74 -0.39 14.62
CA GLN A 10 12.86 -0.02 15.48
C GLN A 10 12.35 0.83 16.64
N VAL A 11 12.75 0.46 17.85
CA VAL A 11 12.51 1.25 19.06
C VAL A 11 13.54 2.38 19.12
N MET A 12 13.07 3.61 19.27
CA MET A 12 13.93 4.82 19.27
C MET A 12 14.20 5.33 20.68
N ALA A 13 13.14 5.50 21.47
CA ALA A 13 13.22 6.07 22.82
C ALA A 13 12.02 5.64 23.68
N HIS A 14 12.21 5.66 25.00
CA HIS A 14 11.16 5.45 26.00
C HIS A 14 11.05 6.71 26.85
N ASP A 15 9.84 7.28 26.97
CA ASP A 15 9.58 8.47 27.76
C ASP A 15 8.17 8.47 28.33
N GLY A 16 8.03 8.86 29.60
CA GLY A 16 6.73 9.13 30.24
C GLY A 16 5.67 8.00 30.17
N GLY A 17 6.07 6.73 30.12
CA GLY A 17 5.15 5.59 29.96
C GLY A 17 4.76 5.28 28.51
N PHE A 18 5.36 5.98 27.55
CA PHE A 18 5.25 5.75 26.12
C PHE A 18 6.61 5.36 25.50
N THR A 19 6.55 4.60 24.42
CA THR A 19 7.70 4.15 23.65
C THR A 19 7.54 4.66 22.22
N THR A 20 8.55 5.39 21.75
CA THR A 20 8.62 5.90 20.38
C THR A 20 9.20 4.82 19.48
N VAL A 21 8.42 4.41 18.47
CA VAL A 21 8.76 3.35 17.52
C VAL A 21 8.73 3.89 16.10
N LYS A 22 9.77 3.59 15.32
CA LYS A 22 9.82 3.82 13.89
C LYS A 22 9.19 2.63 13.16
N LEU A 23 8.10 2.89 12.45
CA LEU A 23 7.35 1.90 11.69
C LEU A 23 8.00 1.62 10.33
N PRO A 24 7.70 0.46 9.69
CA PRO A 24 8.19 0.14 8.35
C PRO A 24 7.67 1.10 7.27
N SER A 25 6.60 1.86 7.55
CA SER A 25 6.13 2.96 6.69
C SER A 25 7.04 4.20 6.72
N GLY A 26 8.01 4.25 7.64
CA GLY A 26 8.83 5.44 7.90
C GLY A 26 8.23 6.40 8.93
N GLU A 27 6.96 6.21 9.30
CA GLU A 27 6.29 6.99 10.33
C GLU A 27 6.88 6.71 11.73
N ILE A 28 7.03 7.76 12.53
CA ILE A 28 7.44 7.65 13.93
C ILE A 28 6.19 7.80 14.79
N ARG A 29 5.88 6.78 15.59
CA ARG A 29 4.67 6.73 16.40
C ARG A 29 4.97 6.37 17.85
N GLN A 30 4.28 7.03 18.78
CA GLN A 30 4.31 6.67 20.20
C GLN A 30 3.28 5.58 20.52
N ILE A 31 3.70 4.60 21.32
CA ILE A 31 2.92 3.43 21.74
C ILE A 31 3.04 3.32 23.26
N ARG A 32 2.00 2.86 23.97
CA ARG A 32 2.08 2.64 25.42
C ARG A 32 3.14 1.59 25.76
N GLN A 33 3.87 1.80 26.86
CA GLN A 33 4.95 0.89 27.31
C GLN A 33 4.44 -0.50 27.72
N GLU A 34 3.16 -0.63 28.09
CA GLU A 34 2.51 -1.90 28.43
C GLU A 34 2.26 -2.82 27.20
N CYS A 35 2.46 -2.32 25.98
CA CYS A 35 2.24 -3.11 24.78
C CYS A 35 3.31 -4.19 24.58
N PHE A 36 2.88 -5.39 24.22
CA PHE A 36 3.77 -6.51 23.92
C PHE A 36 4.41 -6.38 22.53
N ALA A 37 5.69 -6.76 22.44
CA ALA A 37 6.43 -6.88 21.19
C ALA A 37 7.27 -8.16 21.20
N THR A 38 7.50 -8.73 20.02
CA THR A 38 8.42 -9.86 19.83
C THR A 38 9.71 -9.33 19.22
N ILE A 39 10.86 -9.75 19.77
CA ILE A 39 12.18 -9.35 19.29
C ILE A 39 12.46 -10.10 17.98
N GLY A 40 12.84 -9.35 16.95
CA GLY A 40 13.25 -9.88 15.66
C GLY A 40 12.46 -9.29 14.50
N GLU A 41 12.63 -9.91 13.36
CA GLU A 41 12.00 -9.53 12.10
C GLU A 41 11.04 -10.61 11.63
N VAL A 42 10.01 -10.23 10.90
CA VAL A 42 9.11 -11.21 10.27
C VAL A 42 9.88 -11.92 9.16
N GLY A 43 9.90 -13.25 9.19
CA GLY A 43 10.57 -14.07 8.17
C GLY A 43 10.03 -13.88 6.75
N ASN A 44 10.64 -14.56 5.78
CA ASN A 44 10.28 -14.50 4.36
C ASN A 44 10.55 -13.15 3.67
N LYS A 45 11.77 -12.61 3.83
CA LYS A 45 12.21 -11.36 3.16
C LYS A 45 12.16 -11.42 1.63
N SER A 46 12.32 -12.61 1.04
CA SER A 46 12.29 -12.80 -0.41
C SER A 46 10.88 -12.76 -1.00
N HIS A 47 9.84 -12.60 -0.19
CA HIS A 47 8.46 -12.50 -0.66
C HIS A 47 8.24 -11.37 -1.69
N GLU A 48 8.98 -10.27 -1.59
CA GLU A 48 8.94 -9.17 -2.57
C GLU A 48 9.45 -9.57 -3.95
N LYS A 49 10.37 -10.54 -4.02
CA LYS A 49 11.02 -10.98 -5.27
C LYS A 49 10.15 -11.97 -6.06
N ILE A 50 8.95 -12.31 -5.58
CA ILE A 50 8.08 -13.30 -6.23
C ILE A 50 7.42 -12.66 -7.47
N ILE A 51 7.86 -13.09 -8.65
CA ILE A 51 7.28 -12.65 -9.93
C ILE A 51 6.05 -13.52 -10.26
N SER A 52 4.89 -12.89 -10.47
CA SER A 52 3.66 -13.62 -10.79
C SER A 52 3.67 -14.28 -12.18
N GLY A 53 4.47 -13.75 -13.12
CA GLY A 53 4.82 -14.34 -14.42
C GLY A 53 3.70 -14.45 -15.46
N LYS A 54 2.48 -14.81 -15.04
CA LYS A 54 1.29 -14.96 -15.88
C LYS A 54 0.05 -14.38 -15.22
N ALA A 55 -0.92 -13.94 -16.03
CA ALA A 55 -2.18 -13.41 -15.55
C ALA A 55 -2.94 -14.39 -14.64
N GLY A 56 -2.89 -15.70 -14.94
CA GLY A 56 -3.54 -16.74 -14.14
C GLY A 56 -3.07 -16.81 -12.69
N ARG A 57 -1.79 -16.52 -12.40
CA ARG A 57 -1.29 -16.52 -11.02
C ARG A 57 -1.90 -15.39 -10.19
N SER A 58 -2.11 -14.22 -10.79
CA SER A 58 -2.82 -13.12 -10.14
C SER A 58 -4.28 -13.47 -9.83
N ARG A 59 -4.92 -14.27 -10.71
CA ARG A 59 -6.28 -14.78 -10.50
C ARG A 59 -6.36 -15.77 -9.34
N TRP A 60 -5.36 -16.63 -9.15
CA TRP A 60 -5.28 -17.52 -7.98
C TRP A 60 -5.17 -16.77 -6.66
N LEU A 61 -4.54 -15.59 -6.67
CA LEU A 61 -4.46 -14.69 -5.52
C LEU A 61 -5.77 -13.90 -5.27
N GLY A 62 -6.85 -14.22 -5.99
CA GLY A 62 -8.15 -13.54 -5.89
C GLY A 62 -8.21 -12.15 -6.54
N LYS A 63 -7.12 -11.69 -7.16
CA LYS A 63 -7.07 -10.36 -7.81
C LYS A 63 -7.75 -10.43 -9.19
N ARG A 64 -8.89 -9.75 -9.32
CA ARG A 64 -9.60 -9.60 -10.60
C ARG A 64 -8.88 -8.55 -11.47
N PRO A 65 -8.96 -8.65 -12.80
CA PRO A 65 -8.39 -7.63 -13.68
C PRO A 65 -9.06 -6.28 -13.43
N THR A 66 -8.27 -5.23 -13.30
CA THR A 66 -8.72 -3.84 -13.16
C THR A 66 -8.54 -3.09 -14.47
N VAL A 67 -9.61 -2.45 -14.97
CA VAL A 67 -9.56 -1.63 -16.19
C VAL A 67 -9.05 -0.23 -15.84
N ARG A 68 -8.20 0.34 -16.70
CA ARG A 68 -7.69 1.71 -16.50
C ARG A 68 -8.77 2.74 -16.83
N GLY A 69 -8.90 3.79 -16.02
CA GLY A 69 -9.89 4.85 -16.22
C GLY A 69 -9.84 5.56 -17.57
N VAL A 70 -8.65 5.66 -18.19
CA VAL A 70 -8.46 6.28 -19.52
C VAL A 70 -9.18 5.53 -20.65
N VAL A 71 -9.43 4.23 -20.48
CA VAL A 71 -10.12 3.40 -21.49
C VAL A 71 -11.63 3.41 -21.29
N MET A 72 -12.11 3.99 -20.18
CA MET A 72 -13.53 4.06 -19.86
C MET A 72 -14.19 5.25 -20.58
N ASN A 73 -15.52 5.32 -20.59
CA ASN A 73 -16.23 6.47 -21.13
C ASN A 73 -16.17 7.65 -20.15
N PRO A 74 -16.37 8.91 -20.61
CA PRO A 74 -16.37 10.10 -19.74
C PRO A 74 -17.33 10.01 -18.53
N VAL A 75 -18.41 9.24 -18.64
CA VAL A 75 -19.39 9.03 -17.57
C VAL A 75 -18.88 8.08 -16.48
N ASP A 76 -18.03 7.12 -16.84
CA ASP A 76 -17.59 6.05 -15.95
C ASP A 76 -16.34 6.43 -15.13
N HIS A 77 -15.48 7.28 -15.68
CA HIS A 77 -14.27 7.76 -15.02
C HIS A 77 -13.97 9.21 -15.42
N PRO A 78 -13.50 10.06 -14.50
CA PRO A 78 -13.06 11.43 -14.83
C PRO A 78 -11.95 11.54 -15.89
N HIS A 79 -11.35 10.41 -16.26
CA HIS A 79 -10.29 10.31 -17.25
C HIS A 79 -10.76 9.62 -18.53
N GLY A 80 -12.03 9.25 -18.62
CA GLY A 80 -12.59 8.53 -19.75
C GLY A 80 -12.90 9.42 -20.95
N GLY A 81 -12.85 8.81 -22.14
CA GLY A 81 -13.13 9.44 -23.43
C GLY A 81 -11.98 10.22 -24.07
N GLY A 82 -12.30 10.86 -25.20
CA GLY A 82 -11.36 11.49 -26.12
C GLY A 82 -11.10 10.64 -27.36
N GLU A 83 -10.84 11.29 -28.49
CA GLU A 83 -10.51 10.62 -29.75
C GLU A 83 -9.06 10.13 -29.71
N GLY A 84 -8.88 8.81 -29.57
CA GLY A 84 -7.57 8.17 -29.47
C GLY A 84 -7.01 8.09 -28.04
N LYS A 85 -5.73 7.70 -27.92
CA LYS A 85 -5.08 7.54 -26.61
C LYS A 85 -4.69 8.89 -26.04
N VAL A 86 -5.48 9.39 -25.09
CA VAL A 86 -5.22 10.67 -24.44
C VAL A 86 -4.22 10.51 -23.29
N PHE A 87 -3.18 11.34 -23.27
CA PHE A 87 -2.22 11.44 -22.15
C PHE A 87 -2.50 12.75 -21.41
N ARG A 88 -2.94 12.68 -20.14
CA ARG A 88 -3.28 13.88 -19.36
C ARG A 88 -2.34 14.07 -18.17
N TRP A 89 -1.89 15.32 -17.98
CA TRP A 89 -0.89 15.79 -17.00
C TRP A 89 -1.47 16.37 -15.70
N LYS A 90 -2.72 16.09 -15.31
CA LYS A 90 -3.29 16.65 -14.07
C LYS A 90 -3.90 15.59 -13.15
N THR A 91 -3.52 15.72 -11.88
CA THR A 91 -3.95 15.12 -10.61
C THR A 91 -4.69 13.80 -10.71
N SER A 92 -4.10 12.73 -10.15
CA SER A 92 -4.67 11.39 -10.06
C SER A 92 -6.03 11.39 -9.35
N SER A 93 -7.10 11.67 -10.08
CA SER A 93 -8.46 11.53 -9.57
C SER A 93 -8.78 10.05 -9.50
N LEU A 94 -8.92 9.53 -8.27
CA LEU A 94 -9.48 8.20 -8.02
C LEU A 94 -10.94 8.21 -8.50
N SER A 95 -11.42 7.06 -8.98
CA SER A 95 -12.80 6.92 -9.49
C SER A 95 -13.89 7.32 -8.48
N LEU A 96 -13.57 7.28 -7.18
CA LEU A 96 -14.32 7.94 -6.13
C LEU A 96 -13.71 9.31 -5.90
N GLY A 97 -14.30 10.34 -6.50
CA GLY A 97 -13.96 11.73 -6.23
C GLY A 97 -14.08 11.98 -4.73
N HIS A 98 -12.92 12.10 -4.06
CA HIS A 98 -12.88 12.73 -2.76
C HIS A 98 -12.99 14.23 -3.05
N ALA A 99 -14.20 14.75 -2.89
CA ALA A 99 -14.38 16.15 -2.56
C ALA A 99 -13.83 16.29 -1.13
N ASP A 100 -12.75 17.05 -0.99
CA ASP A 100 -12.42 17.71 0.27
C ASP A 100 -13.56 18.68 0.64
#